data_AF-A0A8T7ENN2-F1
#
_entry.id   AF-A0A8T7ENN2-F1
#
_cell.length_a   1.000
_cell.length_b   1.000
_cell.length_c   1.000
_cell.angle_alpha   90.00
_cell.angle_beta   90.00
_cell.angle_gamma   90.00
#
_symmetry.space_group_name_H-M   'P 1'
#
loop_
_entity.id
_entity.type
_entity.pdbx_description
1 polymer ?
#
loop_
_entity_poly.entity_id
_entity_poly.type
_entity_poly.pdbx_seq_one_letter_code
_entity_poly.pdbx_strand_id
1 'polypeptide(L)' 'MRSTAINSERALSNLVENAIKFSEQGSRVTVESEVRESDRQIAIHVKDTGIGIPAEIQSQVFDRFFRGRQRGF' A
#
# COMPACT_ATOMS: atom_id res chain seq x y z
N MET A 1 -11.50 -16.53 -18.77
CA MET A 1 -11.45 -15.20 -18.15
C MET A 1 -11.91 -15.34 -16.71
N ARG A 2 -11.00 -15.50 -15.73
CA ARG A 2 -11.37 -15.60 -14.31
C ARG A 2 -11.38 -14.20 -13.73
N SER A 3 -12.56 -13.61 -13.57
CA SER A 3 -12.76 -12.39 -12.78
C SER A 3 -12.52 -12.73 -11.31
N THR A 4 -11.31 -12.49 -10.81
CA THR A 4 -11.08 -12.46 -9.37
C THR A 4 -11.62 -11.12 -8.89
N ALA A 5 -12.73 -11.13 -8.14
CA ALA A 5 -13.16 -9.94 -7.43
C ALA A 5 -11.99 -9.43 -6.58
N ILE A 6 -11.67 -8.13 -6.68
CA ILE A 6 -10.74 -7.49 -5.76
C ILE A 6 -11.41 -7.58 -4.39
N ASN A 7 -10.83 -8.35 -3.48
CA ASN A 7 -11.27 -8.31 -2.10
C ASN A 7 -10.70 -7.02 -1.48
N SER A 8 -11.54 -5.98 -1.43
CA SER A 8 -11.16 -4.65 -0.93
C SER A 8 -10.67 -4.68 0.51
N GLU A 9 -11.21 -5.56 1.36
CA GLU A 9 -10.74 -5.79 2.73
C GLU A 9 -9.28 -6.26 2.71
N ARG A 10 -8.97 -7.27 1.89
CA ARG A 10 -7.60 -7.80 1.76
C ARG A 10 -6.63 -6.80 1.16
N ALA A 11 -7.06 -6.01 0.18
CA ALA A 11 -6.22 -4.97 -0.41
C ALA A 11 -5.86 -3.91 0.64
N LEU A 12 -6.86 -3.45 1.41
CA LEU A 12 -6.67 -2.47 2.46
C LEU A 12 -5.80 -3.02 3.61
N SER A 13 -6.05 -4.27 4.04
CA SER A 13 -5.25 -4.90 5.10
C SER A 13 -3.78 -4.98 4.71
N ASN A 14 -3.47 -5.36 3.46
CA ASN A 14 -2.09 -5.43 2.97
C ASN A 14 -1.41 -4.05 2.99
N LEU A 15 -2.13 -2.99 2.59
CA LEU A 15 -1.57 -1.63 2.60
C LEU A 15 -1.29 -1.15 4.03
N VAL A 16 -2.24 -1.35 4.95
CA VAL A 16 -2.09 -0.96 6.36
C VAL A 16 -0.98 -1.77 7.05
N GLU A 17 -0.89 -3.07 6.78
CA GLU A 17 0.18 -3.92 7.31
C GLU A 17 1.56 -3.45 6.82
N ASN A 18 1.68 -3.13 5.54
CA ASN A 18 2.91 -2.57 4.99
C ASN A 18 3.27 -1.23 5.66
N ALA A 19 2.30 -0.32 5.78
CA ALA A 19 2.49 0.98 6.43
C ALA A 19 3.01 0.83 7.88
N ILE A 20 2.43 -0.09 8.66
CA ILE A 20 2.87 -0.37 10.03
C ILE A 20 4.26 -1.01 10.04
N LYS A 21 4.48 -2.03 9.20
CA LYS A 21 5.72 -2.81 9.17
C LYS A 21 6.95 -2.00 8.78
N PHE A 22 6.78 -1.03 7.87
CA PHE A 22 7.88 -0.26 7.31
C PHE A 22 8.04 1.15 7.91
N SER A 23 7.20 1.49 8.90
CA SER A 23 7.33 2.72 9.71
C SER A 23 8.14 2.49 10.99
N GLU A 24 8.80 3.54 11.48
CA GLU A 24 9.48 3.50 12.77
C GLU A 24 8.48 3.38 13.94
N GLN A 25 8.92 2.78 15.05
CA GLN A 25 8.07 2.63 16.23
C GLN A 25 7.62 3.99 16.77
N GLY A 26 6.32 4.13 17.05
CA GLY A 26 5.72 5.39 17.50
C GLY A 26 5.31 6.34 16.37
N SER A 27 5.60 5.98 15.11
CA SER A 27 5.13 6.74 13.94
C SER A 27 3.61 6.64 13.76
N ARG A 28 3.05 7.64 13.08
CA ARG A 28 1.63 7.68 12.74
C ARG A 28 1.38 7.09 11.36
N VAL A 29 0.45 6.13 11.30
CA VAL A 29 -0.22 5.71 10.07
C VAL A 29 -1.59 6.36 10.02
N THR A 30 -1.96 6.96 8.89
CA THR A 30 -3.22 7.66 8.70
C THR A 30 -4.00 6.99 7.57
N VAL A 31 -5.29 6.71 7.83
CA VAL A 31 -6.23 6.17 6.85
C VAL A 31 -7.35 7.18 6.65
N GLU A 32 -7.53 7.64 5.43
CA GLU A 32 -8.53 8.65 5.05
C GLU A 32 -9.33 8.17 3.84
N SER A 33 -10.56 8.65 3.70
CA SER A 33 -11.39 8.38 2.53
C SER A 33 -11.99 9.66 1.97
N GLU A 34 -12.01 9.78 0.66
CA GLU A 34 -12.62 10.88 -0.07
C GLU A 34 -13.64 10.33 -1.08
N VAL A 35 -14.83 10.92 -1.13
CA VAL A 35 -15.81 10.63 -2.18
C VAL A 35 -15.45 11.46 -3.41
N ARG A 36 -15.16 10.79 -4.51
CA ARG A 36 -14.97 11.43 -5.81
C ARG A 36 -16.31 11.44 -6.54
N GLU A 37 -16.97 12.59 -6.48
CA GLU A 37 -18.32 12.74 -7.03
C GLU A 37 -18.35 12.58 -8.56
N SER A 38 -17.26 12.94 -9.24
CA SER A 38 -17.14 12.90 -10.71
C SER A 38 -17.24 11.49 -11.30
N ASP A 39 -16.81 10.47 -10.56
CA ASP A 39 -16.71 9.08 -11.02
C ASP A 39 -17.47 8.09 -10.13
N ARG A 40 -18.20 8.58 -9.11
CA ARG A 40 -18.89 7.77 -8.10
C ARG A 40 -17.96 6.77 -7.42
N GLN A 41 -16.72 7.17 -7.18
CA GLN A 41 -15.72 6.34 -6.51
C GLN A 41 -15.44 6.84 -5.10
N ILE A 42 -14.92 5.93 -4.27
CA ILE A 42 -14.31 6.27 -2.98
C ILE A 42 -12.81 6.06 -3.13
N ALA A 43 -12.04 7.13 -2.95
CA ALA A 43 -10.58 7.03 -2.83
C ALA A 43 -10.23 6.75 -1.38
N ILE A 44 -9.43 5.71 -1.13
CA ILE A 44 -8.90 5.40 0.19
C ILE A 44 -7.40 5.69 0.17
N HIS A 45 -6.96 6.52 1.11
CA HIS A 45 -5.57 6.93 1.26
C HIS A 45 -5.00 6.29 2.52
N VAL A 46 -3.89 5.54 2.37
CA VAL A 46 -3.08 5.05 3.49
C VAL A 46 -1.76 5.80 3.43
N LYS A 47 -1.47 6.58 4.47
CA LYS A 47 -0.27 7.40 4.56
C LYS A 47 0.56 6.98 5.77
N ASP A 48 1.86 6.80 5.55
CA ASP A 48 2.84 6.47 6.57
C ASP A 48 4.07 7.37 6.45
N THR A 49 5.04 7.16 7.35
CA THR A 49 6.32 7.90 7.40
C THR A 49 7.51 6.95 7.42
N GLY A 50 7.33 5.77 6.83
CA GLY A 50 8.33 4.73 6.77
C GLY A 50 9.45 5.01 5.76
N ILE A 51 10.31 4.00 5.59
CA ILE A 51 11.51 4.06 4.74
C ILE A 51 11.21 4.37 3.26
N GLY A 52 9.95 4.29 2.84
CA GLY A 52 9.52 4.48 1.46
C GLY A 52 10.00 3.35 0.53
N ILE A 53 9.73 3.54 -0.76
CA ILE A 53 10.13 2.60 -1.82
C ILE A 53 11.10 3.34 -2.75
N PRO A 54 12.34 2.87 -2.94
CA PRO A 54 13.28 3.44 -3.90
C PRO A 54 12.69 3.54 -5.30
N ALA A 55 12.94 4.65 -6.00
CA ALA A 55 12.31 4.98 -7.28
C ALA A 55 12.52 3.88 -8.34
N GLU A 56 13.67 3.21 -8.32
CA GLU A 56 14.05 2.19 -9.30
C GLU A 56 13.19 0.92 -9.21
N ILE A 57 12.56 0.69 -8.05
CA ILE A 57 11.77 -0.52 -7.78
C ILE A 57 10.27 -0.22 -7.57
N GLN A 58 9.84 1.04 -7.61
CA GLN A 58 8.43 1.42 -7.38
C GLN A 58 7.45 0.75 -8.34
N SER A 59 7.82 0.57 -9.61
CA SER A 59 6.98 -0.14 -10.58
C SER A 59 6.93 -1.66 -10.33
N GLN A 60 8.01 -2.22 -9.80
CA GLN A 60 8.18 -3.67 -9.60
C GLN A 60 7.47 -4.19 -8.35
N VAL A 61 7.10 -3.33 -7.38
CA VAL A 61 6.43 -3.79 -6.14
C VAL A 61 5.06 -4.44 -6.39
N PHE A 62 4.48 -4.22 -7.57
CA PHE A 62 3.23 -4.85 -8.00
C PHE A 62 3.45 -6.14 -8.81
N ASP A 63 4.70 -6.46 -9.18
CA ASP A 63 5.02 -7.67 -9.91
C ASP A 63 4.85 -8.89 -9.00
N ARG A 64 4.29 -9.96 -9.59
CA ARG A 64 4.20 -11.24 -8.88
C ARG A 64 5.59 -11.72 -8.49
N PHE A 65 5.69 -12.21 -7.25
CA PHE A 65 6.93 -12.72 -6.64
C PHE A 65 8.03 -11.67 -6.39
N PHE A 66 7.77 -10.39 -6.65
CA PHE A 66 8.71 -9.35 -6.25
C PHE A 66 8.84 -9.32 -4.72
N ARG A 67 10.06 -9.49 -4.24
CA ARG A 67 10.45 -9.26 -2.85
C ARG A 67 11.63 -8.30 -2.91
N GLY A 68 11.45 -7.09 -2.39
CA GLY A 68 12.54 -6.13 -2.30
C GLY A 68 13.74 -6.78 -1.61
N ARG A 69 14.94 -6.69 -2.19
CA ARG A 69 16.15 -7.13 -1.50
C ARG A 69 16.27 -6.29 -0.22
N GLN A 70 16.05 -6.91 0.93
CA GLN A 70 16.62 -6.42 2.18
C GLN A 70 18.13 -6.51 2.00
N ARG A 71 18.76 -5.42 1.57
CA ARG A 71 20.20 -5.29 1.76
C ARG A 71 20.39 -5.16 3.26
N GLY A 72 20.92 -6.23 3.86
CA GLY A 72 21.26 -6.27 5.27
C GLY A 72 22.12 -5.06 5.63
N PHE A 73 21.84 -4.51 6.80
CA PHE A 73 22.91 -3.98 7.62
C PHE A 73 23.68 -5.17 8.21
#